data_AF-A0A067GYF6-F1
#
_entry.id   AF-A0A067GYF6-F1
#
_cell.length_a   1.000
_cell.length_b   1.000
_cell.length_c   1.000
_cell.angle_alpha   90.00
_cell.angle_beta   90.00
_cell.angle_gamma   90.00
#
_symmetry.space_group_name_H-M   'P 1'
#
loop_
_entity.id
_entity.type
_entity.pdbx_description
1 polymer ?
#
loop_
_entity_poly.entity_id
_entity_poly.type
_entity_poly.pdbx_seq_one_letter_code
_entity_poly.pdbx_strand_id
1 'polypeptide(L)'
;MSRHSRRQHFSLHFLLAISALSKLFFGTTVAPGSCLSLWDFSVDPGDHLFSDRFTCGLRCDRIVSGSARVTEITLDPVGYPGSLISSKWNLLHLPTLDISDNSFSGSVPDSLSKLVRRKRLGLSGNSFKCLIHASVGSLSQLEELYLDNNDFQGPRLEIRQNSISSEFPYLGSLKSLSFLDASDNNITGKIPPTFPTSLVELSVRNNNLVGNVPENFGDMEFLQVLDLSRNKLSGTIFSVLFDHPSLQQLTLSYNNFTSLQVPANMGLTSKLVALELSYNELGGFLPAYLASMPNLSALSLEHNKFIGMIPTQFALKRLLWGGNYLFGPISGHLMGMKPGFANVSLVDNCLYMCPEMFFFCQ
;
A
#
# COMPACT_ATOMS: atom_id res chain seq x y z
N MET A 1 -28.73 -58.29 -4.28
CA MET A 1 -27.34 -57.91 -4.66
C MET A 1 -27.43 -56.87 -5.76
N SER A 2 -26.92 -55.64 -5.73
CA SER A 2 -26.23 -54.83 -4.72
C SER A 2 -26.54 -53.37 -5.10
N ARG A 3 -27.23 -52.63 -4.20
CA ARG A 3 -27.38 -51.17 -4.25
C ARG A 3 -26.34 -50.54 -3.31
N HIS A 4 -25.05 -50.86 -3.48
CA HIS A 4 -23.95 -50.27 -2.73
C HIS A 4 -22.74 -50.16 -3.66
N SER A 5 -22.53 -48.99 -4.27
CA SER A 5 -21.20 -48.47 -4.68
C SER A 5 -21.35 -47.19 -5.52
N ARG A 6 -21.81 -46.10 -4.89
CA ARG A 6 -21.65 -44.73 -5.46
C ARG A 6 -21.83 -43.58 -4.46
N ARG A 7 -21.79 -43.87 -3.16
CA ARG A 7 -21.74 -42.86 -2.08
C ARG A 7 -20.46 -43.11 -1.30
N GLN A 8 -19.36 -42.39 -1.59
CA GLN A 8 -18.28 -42.19 -0.59
C GLN A 8 -17.12 -41.28 -1.00
N HIS A 9 -17.04 -40.71 -2.21
CA HIS A 9 -15.82 -39.99 -2.61
C HIS A 9 -15.84 -38.46 -2.61
N PHE A 10 -16.88 -37.79 -2.12
CA PHE A 10 -16.87 -36.31 -2.01
C PHE A 10 -17.17 -35.72 -0.60
N SER A 11 -17.34 -36.53 0.44
CA SER A 11 -17.62 -36.04 1.81
C SER A 11 -16.35 -35.87 2.70
N LEU A 12 -15.26 -36.59 2.42
CA LEU A 12 -14.07 -36.58 3.30
C LEU A 12 -13.32 -35.23 3.32
N HIS A 13 -13.32 -34.48 2.21
CA HIS A 13 -12.65 -33.18 2.15
C HIS A 13 -13.43 -32.07 2.88
N PHE A 14 -14.75 -32.20 3.02
CA PHE A 14 -15.58 -31.18 3.64
C PHE A 14 -15.77 -31.40 5.15
N LEU A 15 -15.85 -32.67 5.60
CA LEU A 15 -15.68 -33.05 7.02
C LEU A 15 -14.37 -32.50 7.60
N LEU A 16 -13.29 -32.46 6.82
CA LEU A 16 -12.02 -31.86 7.22
C LEU A 16 -12.10 -30.32 7.32
N ALA A 17 -12.91 -29.66 6.49
CA ALA A 17 -13.09 -28.22 6.52
C ALA A 17 -14.00 -27.74 7.66
N ILE A 18 -15.07 -28.49 7.95
CA ILE A 18 -15.92 -28.27 9.12
C ILE A 18 -15.19 -28.63 10.41
N SER A 19 -14.37 -29.69 10.38
CA SER A 19 -13.44 -30.00 11.48
C SER A 19 -12.38 -28.92 11.67
N ALA A 20 -11.96 -28.24 10.60
CA ALA A 20 -11.05 -27.10 10.69
C ALA A 20 -11.76 -25.85 11.24
N LEU A 21 -13.00 -25.59 10.80
CA LEU A 21 -13.84 -24.50 11.34
C LEU A 21 -14.18 -24.74 12.81
N SER A 22 -14.60 -25.94 13.19
CA SER A 22 -14.87 -26.27 14.59
C SER A 22 -13.62 -26.10 15.46
N LYS A 23 -12.42 -26.41 14.93
CA LYS A 23 -11.14 -26.16 15.61
C LYS A 23 -10.79 -24.68 15.81
N LEU A 24 -11.34 -23.76 15.01
CA LEU A 24 -11.20 -22.31 15.26
C LEU A 24 -11.96 -21.88 16.51
N PHE A 25 -13.04 -22.59 16.84
CA PHE A 25 -14.00 -22.24 17.90
C PHE A 25 -13.96 -23.22 19.08
N PHE A 26 -13.16 -24.29 19.02
CA PHE A 26 -12.94 -25.20 20.14
C PHE A 26 -12.20 -24.44 21.26
N GLY A 27 -12.97 -24.01 22.27
CA GLY A 27 -12.48 -23.21 23.40
C GLY A 27 -13.10 -21.82 23.52
N THR A 28 -13.97 -21.42 22.58
CA THR A 28 -14.70 -20.15 22.65
C THR A 28 -16.12 -20.38 23.16
N THR A 29 -16.64 -19.46 23.98
CA THR A 29 -18.06 -19.45 24.35
C THR A 29 -18.86 -19.02 23.13
N VAL A 30 -19.50 -19.98 22.45
CA VAL A 30 -20.41 -19.69 21.34
C VAL A 30 -21.56 -18.83 21.87
N ALA A 31 -21.73 -17.63 21.30
CA ALA A 31 -22.79 -16.72 21.72
C ALA A 31 -24.17 -17.36 21.46
N PRO A 32 -25.08 -17.40 22.46
CA PRO A 32 -26.42 -17.96 22.25
C PRO A 32 -27.17 -17.23 21.13
N GLY A 33 -27.71 -17.99 20.17
CA GLY A 33 -28.46 -17.44 19.04
C GLY A 33 -27.59 -16.97 17.86
N SER A 34 -26.26 -17.13 17.95
CA SER A 34 -25.36 -16.86 16.84
C SER A 34 -25.41 -17.94 15.77
N CYS A 35 -24.92 -17.68 14.56
CA CYS A 35 -24.98 -18.65 13.47
C CYS A 35 -24.23 -19.96 13.81
N LEU A 36 -23.09 -19.88 14.51
CA LEU A 36 -22.37 -21.06 14.99
C LEU A 36 -23.14 -21.88 16.03
N SER A 37 -24.02 -21.26 16.82
CA SER A 37 -24.83 -21.99 17.81
C SER A 37 -25.88 -22.91 17.17
N LEU A 38 -26.19 -22.67 15.89
CA LEU A 38 -27.16 -23.42 15.10
C LEU A 38 -26.48 -24.44 14.16
N TRP A 39 -25.15 -24.51 14.16
CA TRP A 39 -24.39 -25.44 13.33
C TRP A 39 -24.20 -26.78 14.04
N ASP A 40 -24.68 -27.87 13.44
CA ASP A 40 -24.37 -29.23 13.90
C ASP A 40 -23.10 -29.74 13.21
N PHE A 41 -21.96 -29.57 13.87
CA PHE A 41 -20.65 -30.03 13.37
C PHE A 41 -20.52 -31.56 13.24
N SER A 42 -21.52 -32.34 13.66
CA SER A 42 -21.52 -33.80 13.51
C SER A 42 -22.02 -34.29 12.15
N VAL A 43 -22.58 -33.39 11.32
CA VAL A 43 -23.20 -33.71 10.02
C VAL A 43 -22.65 -32.86 8.87
N ASP A 44 -22.80 -33.34 7.63
CA ASP A 44 -22.34 -32.64 6.41
C ASP A 44 -23.43 -31.65 5.92
N PRO A 45 -23.16 -30.32 5.85
CA PRO A 45 -24.09 -29.30 5.36
C PRO A 45 -24.53 -29.55 3.92
N GLY A 46 -23.67 -30.14 3.10
CA GLY A 46 -24.00 -30.46 1.71
C GLY A 46 -25.10 -31.53 1.57
N ASP A 47 -25.28 -32.37 2.58
CA ASP A 47 -26.32 -33.40 2.65
C ASP A 47 -27.58 -32.92 3.39
N HIS A 48 -27.48 -31.80 4.13
CA HIS A 48 -28.48 -31.32 5.08
C HIS A 48 -28.92 -29.87 4.85
N LEU A 49 -28.80 -29.38 3.61
CA LEU A 49 -29.08 -28.00 3.16
C LEU A 49 -30.44 -27.38 3.53
N PHE A 50 -31.44 -28.20 3.83
CA PHE A 50 -32.79 -27.76 4.20
C PHE A 50 -33.19 -28.18 5.60
N SER A 51 -32.20 -28.52 6.44
CA SER A 51 -32.42 -28.85 7.84
C SER A 51 -32.18 -27.64 8.73
N ASP A 52 -32.73 -27.69 9.93
CA ASP A 52 -32.47 -26.79 11.05
C ASP A 52 -31.03 -26.87 11.58
N ARG A 53 -30.18 -27.73 11.01
CA ARG A 53 -28.81 -28.03 11.43
C ARG A 53 -27.76 -27.03 10.93
N PHE A 54 -28.13 -26.19 9.95
CA PHE A 54 -27.27 -25.14 9.37
C PHE A 54 -28.15 -24.00 8.82
N THR A 55 -28.74 -23.21 9.70
CA THR A 55 -29.77 -22.20 9.34
C THR A 55 -29.20 -20.84 8.94
N CYS A 56 -27.89 -20.63 9.07
CA CYS A 56 -27.23 -19.35 8.78
C CYS A 56 -25.81 -19.55 8.24
N GLY A 57 -25.37 -18.62 7.39
CA GLY A 57 -23.95 -18.41 7.08
C GLY A 57 -23.34 -19.40 6.09
N LEU A 58 -24.13 -20.32 5.53
CA LEU A 58 -23.68 -21.29 4.54
C LEU A 58 -24.57 -21.23 3.30
N ARG A 59 -23.94 -21.11 2.12
CA ARG A 59 -24.62 -21.39 0.86
C ARG A 59 -23.94 -22.55 0.15
N CYS A 60 -24.75 -23.38 -0.50
CA CYS A 60 -24.25 -24.39 -1.41
C CYS A 60 -24.76 -24.14 -2.83
N ASP A 61 -23.93 -24.50 -3.81
CA ASP A 61 -24.34 -24.51 -5.21
C ASP A 61 -25.18 -25.75 -5.55
N ARG A 62 -26.02 -25.60 -6.57
CA ARG A 62 -26.91 -26.65 -7.05
C ARG A 62 -26.13 -27.85 -7.55
N ILE A 63 -26.73 -28.97 -7.25
CA ILE A 63 -26.28 -30.34 -7.45
C ILE A 63 -25.78 -30.56 -8.88
N VAL A 64 -24.45 -30.69 -9.04
CA VAL A 64 -23.89 -31.46 -10.15
C VAL A 64 -23.47 -32.79 -9.52
N SER A 65 -24.17 -33.88 -9.83
CA SER A 65 -23.88 -35.28 -9.38
C SER A 65 -24.43 -35.75 -8.03
N GLY A 66 -25.52 -35.18 -7.52
CA GLY A 66 -26.21 -35.67 -6.31
C GLY A 66 -25.64 -35.19 -4.96
N SER A 67 -24.58 -34.38 -4.96
CA SER A 67 -23.98 -33.78 -3.76
C SER A 67 -23.94 -32.27 -3.94
N ALA A 68 -24.43 -31.52 -2.97
CA ALA A 68 -24.24 -30.08 -2.95
C ALA A 68 -22.84 -29.72 -2.45
N ARG A 69 -22.33 -28.56 -2.84
CA ARG A 69 -21.00 -28.08 -2.45
C ARG A 69 -21.14 -26.72 -1.81
N VAL A 70 -20.56 -26.51 -0.64
CA VAL A 70 -20.52 -25.18 -0.02
C VAL A 70 -19.71 -24.24 -0.91
N THR A 71 -20.34 -23.13 -1.26
CA THR A 71 -19.77 -22.08 -2.10
C THR A 71 -19.59 -20.75 -1.38
N GLU A 72 -20.21 -20.61 -0.21
CA GLU A 72 -20.14 -19.42 0.62
C GLU A 72 -20.12 -19.82 2.09
N ILE A 73 -19.17 -19.24 2.82
CA ILE A 73 -19.15 -19.23 4.28
C ILE A 73 -19.15 -17.76 4.70
N THR A 74 -20.18 -17.36 5.44
CA THR A 74 -20.35 -16.03 6.02
C THR A 74 -20.62 -16.18 7.51
N LEU A 75 -19.84 -15.52 8.35
CA LEU A 75 -20.09 -15.47 9.80
C LEU A 75 -20.85 -14.20 10.16
N ASP A 76 -21.72 -14.29 11.15
CA ASP A 76 -22.39 -13.15 11.76
C ASP A 76 -21.43 -12.34 12.64
N PRO A 77 -21.66 -11.01 12.79
CA PRO A 77 -20.73 -10.11 13.45
C PRO A 77 -20.95 -10.07 14.97
N VAL A 78 -20.73 -11.20 15.66
CA VAL A 78 -20.98 -11.34 17.11
C VAL A 78 -19.71 -11.32 17.95
N GLY A 79 -18.57 -11.00 17.34
CA GLY A 79 -17.29 -10.89 18.04
C GLY A 79 -16.60 -12.23 18.28
N TYR A 80 -16.67 -13.16 17.34
CA TYR A 80 -16.00 -14.46 17.46
C TYR A 80 -14.49 -14.28 17.65
N PRO A 81 -13.90 -14.77 18.76
CA PRO A 81 -12.46 -14.75 18.95
C PRO A 81 -11.81 -15.98 18.30
N GLY A 82 -10.53 -15.90 17.91
CA GLY A 82 -9.78 -17.05 17.41
C GLY A 82 -8.62 -16.68 16.48
N SER A 83 -7.83 -17.66 16.03
CA SER A 83 -6.75 -17.45 15.06
C SER A 83 -6.83 -18.44 13.89
N LEU A 84 -6.64 -17.94 12.66
CA LEU A 84 -6.77 -18.74 11.45
C LEU A 84 -5.62 -19.74 11.25
N ILE A 85 -4.46 -19.54 11.90
CA ILE A 85 -3.23 -20.33 11.73
C ILE A 85 -3.36 -21.78 12.25
N SER A 86 -4.19 -22.00 13.28
CA SER A 86 -4.33 -23.32 13.94
C SER A 86 -4.97 -24.39 13.04
N SER A 87 -5.52 -23.97 11.89
CA SER A 87 -6.44 -24.77 11.09
C SER A 87 -5.90 -24.95 9.68
N LYS A 88 -5.78 -26.20 9.22
CA LYS A 88 -5.44 -26.49 7.82
C LYS A 88 -6.67 -26.19 6.95
N TRP A 89 -6.73 -25.00 6.38
CA TRP A 89 -7.80 -24.59 5.45
C TRP A 89 -7.67 -25.34 4.12
N ASN A 90 -8.36 -26.47 3.97
CA ASN A 90 -8.43 -27.21 2.72
C ASN A 90 -9.82 -27.09 2.07
N LEU A 91 -10.13 -25.88 1.59
CA LEU A 91 -11.44 -25.50 1.03
C LEU A 91 -11.35 -25.24 -0.48
N LEU A 92 -10.76 -26.15 -1.24
CA LEU A 92 -10.39 -26.03 -2.67
C LEU A 92 -11.51 -25.56 -3.62
N HIS A 93 -12.75 -25.53 -3.16
CA HIS A 93 -13.95 -25.21 -3.94
C HIS A 93 -14.80 -24.08 -3.35
N LEU A 94 -14.26 -23.23 -2.47
CA LEU A 94 -14.98 -22.11 -1.86
C LEU A 94 -14.72 -20.76 -2.59
N PRO A 95 -15.68 -20.24 -3.38
CA PRO A 95 -15.61 -18.91 -4.00
C PRO A 95 -15.62 -17.73 -3.03
N THR A 96 -16.39 -17.84 -1.94
CA THR A 96 -16.65 -16.73 -1.00
C THR A 96 -16.37 -17.18 0.43
N LEU A 97 -15.48 -16.46 1.11
CA LEU A 97 -15.34 -16.51 2.57
C LEU A 97 -15.48 -15.09 3.10
N ASP A 98 -16.40 -14.91 4.03
CA ASP A 98 -16.62 -13.65 4.72
C ASP A 98 -16.69 -13.92 6.23
N ILE A 99 -15.70 -13.43 6.96
CA ILE A 99 -15.64 -13.54 8.43
C ILE A 99 -15.63 -12.17 9.08
N SER A 100 -16.18 -11.17 8.37
CA SER A 100 -16.02 -9.78 8.74
C SER A 100 -16.67 -9.44 10.09
N ASP A 101 -16.24 -8.35 10.73
CA ASP A 101 -16.82 -7.77 11.95
C ASP A 101 -16.86 -8.74 13.15
N ASN A 102 -15.72 -9.36 13.44
CA ASN A 102 -15.53 -10.32 14.54
C ASN A 102 -14.29 -9.97 15.39
N SER A 103 -13.76 -10.91 16.18
CA SER A 103 -12.58 -10.68 17.03
C SER A 103 -11.43 -11.64 16.70
N PHE A 104 -11.33 -12.08 15.44
CA PHE A 104 -10.24 -12.96 15.00
C PHE A 104 -8.90 -12.24 15.02
N SER A 105 -7.83 -12.92 15.44
CA SER A 105 -6.50 -12.33 15.59
C SER A 105 -5.38 -13.27 15.14
N GLY A 106 -4.13 -12.77 15.10
CA GLY A 106 -2.98 -13.49 14.54
C GLY A 106 -2.84 -13.29 13.02
N SER A 107 -2.11 -14.16 12.32
CA SER A 107 -1.82 -14.01 10.88
C SER A 107 -2.78 -14.79 9.97
N VAL A 108 -2.85 -14.37 8.70
CA VAL A 108 -3.64 -15.04 7.66
C VAL A 108 -2.83 -16.22 7.09
N PRO A 109 -3.30 -17.48 7.19
CA PRO A 109 -2.49 -18.64 6.84
C PRO A 109 -2.29 -18.81 5.33
N ASP A 110 -1.08 -19.25 4.95
CA ASP A 110 -0.70 -19.56 3.55
C ASP A 110 -1.61 -20.56 2.86
N SER A 111 -2.29 -21.43 3.60
CA SER A 111 -3.26 -22.36 3.01
C SER A 111 -4.42 -21.66 2.30
N LEU A 112 -4.74 -20.40 2.65
CA LEU A 112 -5.75 -19.59 1.94
C LEU A 112 -5.31 -19.23 0.51
N SER A 113 -4.02 -19.28 0.18
CA SER A 113 -3.53 -19.08 -1.19
C SER A 113 -3.77 -20.28 -2.12
N LYS A 114 -4.01 -21.46 -1.55
CA LYS A 114 -4.25 -22.71 -2.30
C LYS A 114 -5.69 -22.86 -2.79
N LEU A 115 -6.55 -21.88 -2.56
CA LEU A 115 -7.96 -21.92 -2.93
C LEU A 115 -8.13 -21.52 -4.40
N VAL A 116 -8.40 -22.51 -5.26
CA VAL A 116 -8.22 -22.42 -6.72
C VAL A 116 -9.33 -21.63 -7.44
N ARG A 117 -10.36 -21.10 -6.75
CA ARG A 117 -11.54 -20.47 -7.39
C ARG A 117 -12.12 -19.27 -6.65
N ARG A 118 -11.30 -18.56 -5.86
CA ARG A 118 -11.81 -17.51 -4.98
C ARG A 118 -12.16 -16.25 -5.76
N LYS A 119 -13.39 -15.74 -5.57
CA LYS A 119 -13.84 -14.46 -6.11
C LYS A 119 -13.83 -13.36 -5.05
N ARG A 120 -14.25 -13.70 -3.83
CA ARG A 120 -14.39 -12.75 -2.72
C ARG A 120 -13.75 -13.26 -1.44
N LEU A 121 -12.95 -12.40 -0.81
CA LEU A 121 -12.43 -12.57 0.54
C LEU A 121 -12.79 -11.36 1.40
N GLY A 122 -13.68 -11.55 2.38
CA GLY A 122 -13.98 -10.58 3.43
C GLY A 122 -13.29 -11.00 4.73
N LEU A 123 -12.28 -10.24 5.16
CA LEU A 123 -11.66 -10.42 6.47
C LEU A 123 -11.99 -9.27 7.41
N SER A 124 -12.77 -8.29 6.97
CA SER A 124 -12.89 -6.96 7.55
C SER A 124 -13.30 -6.95 9.04
N GLY A 125 -13.10 -5.90 9.81
CA GLY A 125 -13.68 -5.82 11.17
C GLY A 125 -13.11 -6.79 12.21
N ASN A 126 -11.84 -7.25 12.10
CA ASN A 126 -11.22 -8.19 13.06
C ASN A 126 -9.94 -7.62 13.72
N SER A 127 -9.13 -8.43 14.41
CA SER A 127 -7.89 -8.05 15.12
C SER A 127 -6.64 -8.79 14.58
N PHE A 128 -6.60 -9.08 13.27
CA PHE A 128 -5.47 -9.77 12.65
C PHE A 128 -4.17 -8.96 12.74
N LYS A 129 -3.07 -9.60 13.15
CA LYS A 129 -1.74 -8.99 13.35
C LYS A 129 -0.70 -9.66 12.46
N CYS A 130 -0.09 -8.88 11.56
CA CYS A 130 1.09 -9.15 10.73
C CYS A 130 1.01 -10.19 9.57
N LEU A 131 1.89 -9.93 8.58
CA LEU A 131 2.29 -10.61 7.34
C LEU A 131 1.20 -10.89 6.29
N ILE A 132 1.02 -9.95 5.36
CA ILE A 132 0.66 -10.30 3.98
C ILE A 132 1.84 -11.09 3.42
N HIS A 133 1.83 -12.40 3.65
CA HIS A 133 2.84 -13.31 3.12
C HIS A 133 2.87 -13.20 1.58
N ALA A 134 3.99 -13.53 0.94
CA ALA A 134 4.10 -13.63 -0.53
C ALA A 134 2.96 -14.46 -1.17
N SER A 135 2.33 -15.32 -0.35
CA SER A 135 1.12 -16.09 -0.59
C SER A 135 -0.10 -15.27 -1.02
N VAL A 136 -0.34 -14.06 -0.48
CA VAL A 136 -1.44 -13.20 -0.97
C VAL A 136 -1.12 -12.66 -2.37
N GLY A 137 0.16 -12.37 -2.64
CA GLY A 137 0.65 -12.05 -3.98
C GLY A 137 0.53 -13.21 -4.99
N SER A 138 0.33 -14.45 -4.52
CA SER A 138 0.07 -15.63 -5.36
C SER A 138 -1.42 -15.86 -5.70
N LEU A 139 -2.33 -15.06 -5.15
CA LEU A 139 -3.78 -15.12 -5.40
C LEU A 139 -4.15 -14.50 -6.76
N SER A 140 -3.76 -15.15 -7.86
CA SER A 140 -3.88 -14.63 -9.22
C SER A 140 -5.31 -14.50 -9.78
N GLN A 141 -6.33 -14.98 -9.06
CA GLN A 141 -7.74 -14.95 -9.47
C GLN A 141 -8.66 -14.12 -8.56
N LEU A 142 -8.11 -13.39 -7.59
CA LEU A 142 -8.90 -12.64 -6.63
C LEU A 142 -9.54 -11.41 -7.30
N GLU A 143 -10.87 -11.35 -7.34
CA GLU A 143 -11.63 -10.22 -7.92
C GLU A 143 -11.86 -9.13 -6.85
N GLU A 144 -12.15 -9.51 -5.61
CA GLU A 144 -12.42 -8.59 -4.50
C GLU A 144 -11.72 -9.05 -3.20
N LEU A 145 -10.96 -8.14 -2.58
CA LEU A 145 -10.27 -8.32 -1.29
C LEU A 145 -10.64 -7.19 -0.35
N TYR A 146 -11.39 -7.51 0.70
CA TYR A 146 -11.76 -6.59 1.77
C TYR A 146 -10.94 -6.92 3.01
N LEU A 147 -10.06 -6.00 3.39
CA LEU A 147 -9.27 -6.10 4.60
C LEU A 147 -9.71 -5.10 5.68
N ASP A 148 -10.61 -4.15 5.37
CA ASP A 148 -11.07 -2.98 6.18
C ASP A 148 -11.54 -3.27 7.60
N ASN A 149 -11.54 -2.29 8.49
CA ASN A 149 -11.83 -2.44 9.91
C ASN A 149 -11.10 -3.58 10.66
N ASN A 150 -10.01 -4.13 10.12
CA ASN A 150 -9.01 -4.84 10.92
C ASN A 150 -7.99 -3.84 11.49
N ASP A 151 -6.90 -4.35 12.07
CA ASP A 151 -5.61 -3.63 12.01
C ASP A 151 -5.06 -3.48 10.55
N PHE A 152 -5.83 -3.84 9.51
CA PHE A 152 -5.57 -3.61 8.08
C PHE A 152 -6.83 -3.08 7.40
N GLN A 153 -6.77 -2.31 6.29
CA GLN A 153 -8.01 -1.89 5.59
C GLN A 153 -8.01 -1.77 4.04
N GLY A 154 -9.13 -2.16 3.35
CA GLY A 154 -9.67 -1.69 2.04
C GLY A 154 -9.07 -2.14 0.67
N PRO A 155 -9.75 -1.87 -0.50
CA PRO A 155 -9.16 -2.02 -1.86
C PRO A 155 -8.08 -0.96 -2.17
N ARG A 156 -7.96 -0.03 -1.24
CA ARG A 156 -6.86 0.85 -0.92
C ARG A 156 -6.02 0.08 0.11
N LEU A 157 -4.87 -0.50 -0.25
CA LEU A 157 -4.10 -1.27 0.73
C LEU A 157 -3.42 -0.31 1.71
N GLU A 158 -4.04 -0.09 2.86
CA GLU A 158 -3.48 0.69 3.96
C GLU A 158 -2.88 -0.25 5.00
N ILE A 159 -1.56 -0.17 5.17
CA ILE A 159 -0.80 -0.97 6.13
C ILE A 159 -0.17 -0.07 7.19
N ARG A 160 -0.74 1.10 7.51
CA ARG A 160 -0.09 2.09 8.39
C ARG A 160 0.03 1.63 9.85
N GLN A 161 1.06 2.07 10.57
CA GLN A 161 1.22 1.90 12.03
C GLN A 161 1.28 0.45 12.54
N ASN A 162 1.64 -0.50 11.69
CA ASN A 162 1.56 -1.93 11.99
C ASN A 162 2.86 -2.53 12.56
N SER A 163 3.86 -1.71 12.91
CA SER A 163 5.18 -2.15 13.40
C SER A 163 5.84 -3.22 12.51
N ILE A 164 5.51 -3.26 11.22
CA ILE A 164 6.05 -4.26 10.27
C ILE A 164 7.52 -3.99 10.09
N SER A 165 8.38 -4.93 10.51
CA SER A 165 9.83 -4.79 10.52
C SER A 165 10.54 -5.59 9.43
N SER A 166 9.83 -6.07 8.41
CA SER A 166 10.36 -6.91 7.34
C SER A 166 10.61 -6.12 6.05
N GLU A 167 11.20 -6.78 5.05
CA GLU A 167 11.28 -6.26 3.68
C GLU A 167 9.90 -6.14 3.02
N PHE A 168 9.83 -5.32 1.96
CA PHE A 168 8.62 -5.09 1.19
C PHE A 168 8.14 -6.38 0.48
N PRO A 169 6.86 -6.76 0.58
CA PRO A 169 6.35 -7.94 -0.11
C PRO A 169 6.34 -7.73 -1.64
N TYR A 170 6.48 -8.80 -2.42
CA TYR A 170 6.32 -8.71 -3.86
C TYR A 170 4.84 -8.49 -4.23
N LEU A 171 4.51 -7.29 -4.72
CA LEU A 171 3.14 -6.92 -5.08
C LEU A 171 2.90 -6.84 -6.59
N GLY A 172 3.92 -7.03 -7.44
CA GLY A 172 3.82 -6.82 -8.89
C GLY A 172 2.74 -7.63 -9.63
N SER A 173 2.15 -8.66 -8.99
CA SER A 173 1.03 -9.44 -9.54
C SER A 173 -0.34 -8.80 -9.35
N LEU A 174 -0.49 -7.78 -8.49
CA LEU A 174 -1.77 -7.17 -8.14
C LEU A 174 -2.21 -6.13 -9.18
N LYS A 175 -2.53 -6.59 -10.40
CA LYS A 175 -2.80 -5.76 -11.60
C LYS A 175 -3.96 -4.75 -11.51
N SER A 176 -4.74 -4.78 -10.42
CA SER A 176 -5.86 -3.86 -10.19
C SER A 176 -5.62 -2.92 -9.01
N LEU A 177 -4.48 -3.01 -8.33
CA LEU A 177 -4.18 -2.16 -7.18
C LEU A 177 -3.85 -0.75 -7.67
N SER A 178 -4.68 0.22 -7.32
CA SER A 178 -4.54 1.63 -7.71
C SER A 178 -3.97 2.52 -6.63
N PHE A 179 -4.06 2.12 -5.35
CA PHE A 179 -3.50 2.87 -4.23
C PHE A 179 -2.83 1.92 -3.24
N LEU A 180 -1.64 2.30 -2.79
CA LEU A 180 -0.89 1.61 -1.74
C LEU A 180 -0.31 2.61 -0.74
N ASP A 181 -0.71 2.48 0.53
CA ASP A 181 -0.12 3.24 1.63
C ASP A 181 0.44 2.28 2.67
N ALA A 182 1.76 2.18 2.71
CA ALA A 182 2.53 1.40 3.67
C ALA A 182 3.32 2.31 4.63
N SER A 183 2.89 3.56 4.81
CA SER A 183 3.62 4.53 5.62
C SER A 183 3.51 4.30 7.12
N ASP A 184 4.42 4.89 7.90
CA ASP A 184 4.49 4.78 9.36
C ASP A 184 4.64 3.32 9.84
N ASN A 185 5.59 2.59 9.24
CA ASN A 185 5.95 1.24 9.67
C ASN A 185 7.45 1.16 9.99
N ASN A 186 7.93 -0.06 10.22
CA ASN A 186 9.35 -0.32 10.45
C ASN A 186 9.98 -1.05 9.24
N ILE A 187 9.41 -0.91 8.03
CA ILE A 187 9.78 -1.69 6.83
C ILE A 187 11.25 -1.44 6.52
N THR A 188 12.02 -2.51 6.36
CA THR A 188 13.47 -2.46 6.12
C THR A 188 13.81 -2.90 4.69
N GLY A 189 15.09 -2.89 4.34
CA GLY A 189 15.57 -3.39 3.05
C GLY A 189 15.37 -2.38 1.92
N LYS A 190 15.48 -2.84 0.67
CA LYS A 190 15.38 -1.98 -0.52
C LYS A 190 13.95 -1.86 -1.01
N ILE A 191 13.67 -0.77 -1.72
CA ILE A 191 12.45 -0.65 -2.53
C ILE A 191 12.48 -1.76 -3.59
N PRO A 192 11.42 -2.57 -3.71
CA PRO A 192 11.38 -3.64 -4.71
C PRO A 192 11.38 -3.04 -6.12
N PRO A 193 12.02 -3.72 -7.10
CA PRO A 193 12.10 -3.20 -8.46
C PRO A 193 10.74 -3.20 -9.16
N THR A 194 9.75 -3.93 -8.65
CA THR A 194 8.43 -4.04 -9.29
C THR A 194 7.31 -3.77 -8.30
N PHE A 195 6.45 -2.84 -8.68
CA PHE A 195 5.14 -2.57 -8.09
C PHE A 195 4.06 -2.87 -9.13
N PRO A 196 2.77 -3.00 -8.72
CA PRO A 196 1.68 -3.03 -9.68
C PRO A 196 1.71 -1.82 -10.61
N THR A 197 1.69 -2.06 -11.91
CA THR A 197 1.67 -0.99 -12.92
C THR A 197 0.36 -0.19 -12.90
N SER A 198 -0.69 -0.72 -12.28
CA SER A 198 -1.99 -0.06 -12.07
C SER A 198 -1.98 1.01 -10.99
N LEU A 199 -0.89 1.15 -10.22
CA LEU A 199 -0.84 2.12 -9.12
C LEU A 199 -0.91 3.55 -9.64
N VAL A 200 -1.79 4.32 -9.00
CA VAL A 200 -1.97 5.76 -9.15
C VAL A 200 -1.29 6.50 -7.99
N GLU A 201 -1.32 5.92 -6.79
CA GLU A 201 -0.68 6.51 -5.61
C GLU A 201 0.07 5.45 -4.81
N LEU A 202 1.31 5.79 -4.45
CA LEU A 202 2.17 4.97 -3.61
C LEU A 202 2.78 5.84 -2.50
N SER A 203 2.45 5.51 -1.24
CA SER A 203 3.09 6.07 -0.07
C SER A 203 3.77 4.98 0.75
N VAL A 204 5.06 5.16 1.02
CA VAL A 204 5.87 4.32 1.92
C VAL A 204 6.64 5.19 2.92
N ARG A 205 6.06 6.36 3.22
CA ARG A 205 6.64 7.37 4.11
C ARG A 205 6.95 6.81 5.50
N ASN A 206 7.97 7.33 6.18
CA ASN A 206 8.28 7.03 7.57
C ASN A 206 8.49 5.52 7.82
N ASN A 207 9.56 5.00 7.22
CA ASN A 207 10.00 3.60 7.30
C ASN A 207 11.55 3.54 7.41
N ASN A 208 12.14 2.35 7.32
CA ASN A 208 13.60 2.14 7.36
C ASN A 208 14.15 1.64 6.01
N LEU A 209 13.55 2.03 4.89
CA LEU A 209 14.02 1.62 3.57
C LEU A 209 15.40 2.20 3.28
N VAL A 210 16.25 1.42 2.63
CA VAL A 210 17.64 1.76 2.26
C VAL A 210 17.88 1.57 0.76
N GLY A 211 19.01 2.06 0.26
CA GLY A 211 19.37 1.97 -1.15
C GLY A 211 18.72 3.06 -1.98
N ASN A 212 18.66 2.85 -3.30
CA ASN A 212 18.18 3.87 -4.24
C ASN A 212 16.73 3.62 -4.68
N VAL A 213 16.08 4.64 -5.25
CA VAL A 213 14.79 4.45 -5.94
C VAL A 213 15.04 3.69 -7.25
N PRO A 214 14.34 2.57 -7.54
CA PRO A 214 14.52 1.82 -8.79
C PRO A 214 14.11 2.62 -10.03
N GLU A 215 14.82 2.42 -11.14
CA GLU A 215 14.48 3.06 -12.43
C GLU A 215 13.14 2.60 -13.00
N ASN A 216 12.70 1.39 -12.65
CA ASN A 216 11.43 0.79 -13.06
C ASN A 216 10.18 1.58 -12.62
N PHE A 217 10.32 2.59 -11.75
CA PHE A 217 9.23 3.51 -11.47
C PHE A 217 8.75 4.22 -12.75
N GLY A 218 9.59 4.35 -13.77
CA GLY A 218 9.17 4.85 -15.10
C GLY A 218 8.14 4.01 -15.82
N ASP A 219 8.05 2.72 -15.48
CA ASP A 219 7.12 1.78 -16.11
C ASP A 219 5.70 1.88 -15.52
N MET A 220 5.52 2.65 -14.43
CA MET A 220 4.25 2.80 -13.72
C MET A 220 3.41 3.92 -14.33
N GLU A 221 2.92 3.70 -15.55
CA GLU A 221 2.26 4.73 -16.39
C GLU A 221 1.11 5.49 -15.71
N PHE A 222 0.45 4.93 -14.70
CA PHE A 222 -0.66 5.56 -13.99
C PHE A 222 -0.27 6.31 -12.72
N LEU A 223 0.99 6.22 -12.28
CA LEU A 223 1.46 6.75 -11.00
C LEU A 223 1.50 8.28 -11.00
N GLN A 224 0.64 8.89 -10.20
CA GLN A 224 0.48 10.33 -10.06
C GLN A 224 1.09 10.87 -8.76
N VAL A 225 1.10 10.07 -7.69
CA VAL A 225 1.59 10.48 -6.37
C VAL A 225 2.58 9.44 -5.84
N LEU A 226 3.78 9.90 -5.51
CA LEU A 226 4.82 9.09 -4.87
C LEU A 226 5.36 9.78 -3.63
N ASP A 227 5.21 9.15 -2.47
CA ASP A 227 5.78 9.60 -1.20
C ASP A 227 6.69 8.52 -0.59
N LEU A 228 8.00 8.78 -0.61
CA LEU A 228 9.03 7.94 0.00
C LEU A 228 9.77 8.69 1.12
N SER A 229 9.16 9.77 1.64
CA SER A 229 9.80 10.63 2.64
C SER A 229 10.06 9.91 3.96
N ARG A 230 11.02 10.42 4.76
CA ARG A 230 11.37 9.87 6.08
C ARG A 230 11.78 8.40 6.00
N ASN A 231 12.76 8.11 5.16
CA ASN A 231 13.40 6.80 5.05
C ASN A 231 14.93 6.98 5.18
N LYS A 232 15.69 5.94 4.84
CA LYS A 232 17.16 5.95 4.77
C LYS A 232 17.63 5.73 3.33
N LEU A 233 16.84 6.18 2.35
CA LEU A 233 17.16 6.04 0.93
C LEU A 233 18.34 6.96 0.59
N SER A 234 19.17 6.54 -0.36
CA SER A 234 20.45 7.19 -0.64
C SER A 234 20.86 7.05 -2.10
N GLY A 235 21.82 7.86 -2.53
CA GLY A 235 22.38 7.82 -3.88
C GLY A 235 21.75 8.86 -4.81
N THR A 236 21.59 8.50 -6.08
CA THR A 236 21.13 9.41 -7.14
C THR A 236 19.64 9.27 -7.40
N ILE A 237 18.89 10.37 -7.37
CA ILE A 237 17.51 10.39 -7.86
C ILE A 237 17.55 10.34 -9.40
N PHE A 238 17.08 9.23 -9.97
CA PHE A 238 17.15 8.99 -11.42
C PHE A 238 16.19 9.88 -12.22
N SER A 239 16.57 10.17 -13.47
CA SER A 239 15.86 11.10 -14.33
C SER A 239 14.44 10.67 -14.69
N VAL A 240 14.19 9.36 -14.60
CA VAL A 240 12.89 8.74 -14.87
C VAL A 240 11.76 9.33 -14.02
N LEU A 241 12.05 9.79 -12.80
CA LEU A 241 11.06 10.43 -11.93
C LEU A 241 10.74 11.88 -12.35
N PHE A 242 11.65 12.53 -13.05
CA PHE A 242 11.45 13.89 -13.57
C PHE A 242 10.76 13.89 -14.94
N ASP A 243 11.02 12.88 -15.75
CA ASP A 243 10.41 12.68 -17.07
C ASP A 243 9.21 11.71 -17.05
N HIS A 244 8.71 11.34 -15.86
CA HIS A 244 7.63 10.37 -15.69
C HIS A 244 6.35 10.80 -16.43
N PRO A 245 5.65 9.88 -17.14
CA PRO A 245 4.53 10.23 -18.01
C PRO A 245 3.31 10.82 -17.29
N SER A 246 3.14 10.52 -16.00
CA SER A 246 1.95 10.86 -15.22
C SER A 246 2.22 11.40 -13.82
N LEU A 247 3.49 11.45 -13.36
CA LEU A 247 3.79 11.78 -11.97
C LEU A 247 3.59 13.28 -11.74
N GLN A 248 2.73 13.62 -10.78
CA GLN A 248 2.36 15.00 -10.45
C GLN A 248 2.95 15.44 -9.11
N GLN A 249 3.08 14.53 -8.16
CA GLN A 249 3.61 14.82 -6.83
C GLN A 249 4.71 13.83 -6.46
N LEU A 250 5.89 14.36 -6.14
CA LEU A 250 7.04 13.58 -5.71
C LEU A 250 7.58 14.12 -4.39
N THR A 251 7.53 13.29 -3.35
CA THR A 251 8.03 13.61 -2.01
C THR A 251 9.14 12.64 -1.62
N LEU A 252 10.36 13.14 -1.52
CA LEU A 252 11.57 12.38 -1.15
C LEU A 252 12.29 12.99 0.07
N SER A 253 11.64 13.90 0.79
CA SER A 253 12.25 14.62 1.91
C SER A 253 12.65 13.69 3.07
N TYR A 254 13.60 14.14 3.89
CA TYR A 254 14.13 13.35 5.02
C TYR A 254 14.67 11.98 4.56
N ASN A 255 15.65 12.02 3.67
CA ASN A 255 16.42 10.86 3.20
C ASN A 255 17.90 11.26 3.10
N ASN A 256 18.73 10.42 2.48
CA ASN A 256 20.18 10.60 2.29
C ASN A 256 20.56 10.67 0.80
N PHE A 257 19.70 11.21 -0.08
CA PHE A 257 20.03 11.39 -1.50
C PHE A 257 21.14 12.43 -1.68
N THR A 258 22.08 12.17 -2.60
CA THR A 258 23.29 12.99 -2.78
C THR A 258 23.33 13.76 -4.09
N SER A 259 22.57 13.30 -5.10
CA SER A 259 22.62 13.85 -6.45
C SER A 259 21.31 13.66 -7.22
N LEU A 260 21.14 14.48 -8.26
CA LEU A 260 20.02 14.41 -9.20
C LEU A 260 20.56 14.06 -10.59
N GLN A 261 19.95 13.09 -11.27
CA GLN A 261 20.26 12.80 -12.66
C GLN A 261 19.50 13.76 -13.58
N VAL A 262 20.22 14.33 -14.55
CA VAL A 262 19.64 15.27 -15.51
C VAL A 262 18.75 14.51 -16.51
N PRO A 263 17.47 14.89 -16.67
CA PRO A 263 16.59 14.33 -17.69
C PRO A 263 17.04 14.68 -19.11
N ALA A 264 16.87 13.75 -20.05
CA ALA A 264 17.27 13.93 -21.45
C ALA A 264 16.55 15.10 -22.12
N ASN A 265 15.28 15.32 -21.74
CA ASN A 265 14.45 16.42 -22.23
C ASN A 265 14.50 17.65 -21.32
N MET A 266 15.48 17.74 -20.40
CA MET A 266 15.63 18.87 -19.47
C MET A 266 14.33 19.19 -18.70
N GLY A 267 13.53 18.16 -18.38
CA GLY A 267 12.28 18.29 -17.63
C GLY A 267 11.13 18.94 -18.40
N LEU A 268 11.28 19.21 -19.70
CA LEU A 268 10.25 19.89 -20.51
C LEU A 268 8.98 19.06 -20.69
N THR A 269 9.08 17.73 -20.57
CA THR A 269 7.93 16.80 -20.64
C THR A 269 7.32 16.50 -19.28
N SER A 270 7.91 17.01 -18.20
CA SER A 270 7.51 16.68 -16.83
C SER A 270 6.06 17.05 -16.54
N LYS A 271 5.36 16.14 -15.85
CA LYS A 271 4.02 16.38 -15.32
C LYS A 271 4.02 16.88 -13.87
N LEU A 272 5.19 16.97 -13.24
CA LEU A 272 5.31 17.36 -11.84
C LEU A 272 4.72 18.74 -11.59
N VAL A 273 3.87 18.80 -10.58
CA VAL A 273 3.25 20.02 -10.02
C VAL A 273 3.91 20.39 -8.69
N ALA A 274 4.26 19.37 -7.88
CA ALA A 274 4.92 19.53 -6.60
C ALA A 274 6.13 18.59 -6.47
N LEU A 275 7.26 19.15 -6.04
CA LEU A 275 8.51 18.43 -5.81
C LEU A 275 9.10 18.83 -4.44
N GLU A 276 9.21 17.85 -3.55
CA GLU A 276 9.68 18.04 -2.17
C GLU A 276 10.93 17.17 -1.92
N LEU A 277 12.11 17.82 -1.91
CA LEU A 277 13.42 17.18 -1.76
C LEU A 277 14.16 17.64 -0.50
N SER A 278 13.49 18.33 0.42
CA SER A 278 14.14 18.92 1.57
C SER A 278 14.73 17.88 2.52
N TYR A 279 15.69 18.27 3.36
CA TYR A 279 16.33 17.37 4.33
C TYR A 279 16.94 16.15 3.65
N ASN A 280 17.87 16.41 2.72
CA ASN A 280 18.69 15.41 2.04
C ASN A 280 20.15 15.86 2.04
N GLU A 281 21.00 15.15 1.31
CA GLU A 281 22.41 15.48 1.12
C GLU A 281 22.71 15.99 -0.29
N LEU A 282 21.70 16.53 -1.00
CA LEU A 282 21.83 16.92 -2.41
C LEU A 282 22.80 18.08 -2.54
N GLY A 283 23.85 17.89 -3.36
CA GLY A 283 24.89 18.89 -3.57
C GLY A 283 25.01 19.38 -5.01
N GLY A 284 25.97 20.28 -5.22
CA GLY A 284 26.25 20.87 -6.52
C GLY A 284 25.42 22.13 -6.79
N PHE A 285 25.34 22.55 -8.05
CA PHE A 285 24.58 23.73 -8.44
C PHE A 285 23.09 23.44 -8.53
N LEU A 286 22.25 24.46 -8.29
CA LEU A 286 20.81 24.39 -8.52
C LEU A 286 20.52 24.00 -9.99
N PRO A 287 19.82 22.88 -10.24
CA PRO A 287 19.62 22.41 -11.60
C PRO A 287 18.57 23.24 -12.35
N ALA A 288 19.02 24.03 -13.33
CA ALA A 288 18.16 24.93 -14.10
C ALA A 288 16.97 24.23 -14.78
N TYR A 289 17.08 22.94 -15.11
CA TYR A 289 15.98 22.18 -15.71
C TYR A 289 14.75 22.08 -14.81
N LEU A 290 14.89 22.12 -13.48
CA LEU A 290 13.74 22.15 -12.56
C LEU A 290 12.91 23.42 -12.75
N ALA A 291 13.56 24.55 -13.05
CA ALA A 291 12.88 25.80 -13.34
C ALA A 291 12.13 25.77 -14.69
N SER A 292 12.63 24.97 -15.65
CA SER A 292 12.06 24.79 -16.98
C SER A 292 10.86 23.85 -17.03
N MET A 293 10.56 23.13 -15.93
CA MET A 293 9.39 22.25 -15.88
C MET A 293 8.10 23.07 -15.99
N PRO A 294 7.21 22.75 -16.96
CA PRO A 294 6.09 23.61 -17.31
C PRO A 294 5.03 23.70 -16.20
N ASN A 295 4.75 22.58 -15.52
CA ASN A 295 3.68 22.48 -14.54
C ASN A 295 4.15 22.65 -13.08
N LEU A 296 5.46 22.64 -12.85
CA LEU A 296 6.00 22.69 -11.50
C LEU A 296 5.62 24.02 -10.84
N SER A 297 4.96 23.97 -9.69
CA SER A 297 4.47 25.17 -9.00
C SER A 297 4.92 25.24 -7.54
N ALA A 298 5.18 24.08 -6.92
CA ALA A 298 5.74 23.96 -5.58
C ALA A 298 7.08 23.22 -5.67
N LEU A 299 8.16 23.89 -5.29
CA LEU A 299 9.49 23.31 -5.22
C LEU A 299 10.13 23.61 -3.87
N SER A 300 10.54 22.54 -3.19
CA SER A 300 11.15 22.60 -1.88
C SER A 300 12.48 21.86 -1.90
N LEU A 301 13.56 22.58 -1.57
CA LEU A 301 14.95 22.13 -1.59
C LEU A 301 15.64 22.44 -0.25
N GLU A 302 14.88 22.69 0.81
CA GLU A 302 15.43 23.13 2.10
C GLU A 302 16.39 22.09 2.70
N HIS A 303 17.35 22.52 3.52
CA HIS A 303 18.25 21.64 4.25
C HIS A 303 18.94 20.60 3.34
N ASN A 304 19.70 21.12 2.38
CA ASN A 304 20.52 20.35 1.45
C ASN A 304 21.95 20.95 1.40
N LYS A 305 22.75 20.54 0.42
CA LYS A 305 24.14 20.98 0.23
C LYS A 305 24.33 21.75 -1.09
N PHE A 306 23.27 22.39 -1.61
CA PHE A 306 23.37 23.16 -2.86
C PHE A 306 24.27 24.39 -2.70
N ILE A 307 25.08 24.65 -3.72
CA ILE A 307 26.02 25.77 -3.79
C ILE A 307 25.74 26.63 -5.03
N GLY A 308 26.35 27.82 -5.07
CA GLY A 308 26.30 28.71 -6.22
C GLY A 308 25.19 29.74 -6.13
N MET A 309 25.02 30.46 -7.24
CA MET A 309 24.00 31.50 -7.38
C MET A 309 22.64 30.91 -7.70
N ILE A 310 21.59 31.59 -7.25
CA ILE A 310 20.21 31.29 -7.66
C ILE A 310 20.03 31.66 -9.14
N PRO A 311 19.80 30.70 -10.04
CA PRO A 311 19.56 31.00 -11.44
C PRO A 311 18.26 31.81 -11.62
N THR A 312 18.27 32.79 -12.53
CA THR A 312 17.12 33.70 -12.75
C THR A 312 15.86 32.96 -13.18
N GLN A 313 15.99 31.79 -13.80
CA GLN A 313 14.90 30.94 -14.26
C GLN A 313 13.96 30.51 -13.13
N PHE A 314 14.45 30.46 -11.89
CA PHE A 314 13.64 30.04 -10.75
C PHE A 314 12.70 31.12 -10.20
N ALA A 315 12.81 32.37 -10.66
CA ALA A 315 12.05 33.50 -10.12
C ALA A 315 10.52 33.39 -10.26
N LEU A 316 9.99 32.39 -10.97
CA LEU A 316 8.55 32.20 -11.24
C LEU A 316 7.90 31.07 -10.44
N LYS A 317 8.62 30.41 -9.52
CA LYS A 317 8.12 29.24 -8.77
C LYS A 317 7.93 29.60 -7.29
N ARG A 318 7.11 28.83 -6.54
CA ARG A 318 7.10 28.91 -5.06
C ARG A 318 8.30 28.13 -4.54
N LEU A 319 9.18 28.78 -3.76
CA LEU A 319 10.52 28.28 -3.47
C LEU A 319 10.81 28.25 -1.98
N LEU A 320 10.87 27.06 -1.39
CA LEU A 320 11.36 26.87 -0.02
C LEU A 320 12.77 26.29 -0.10
N TRP A 321 13.80 27.13 0.05
CA TRP A 321 15.22 26.74 -0.13
C TRP A 321 16.12 27.12 1.05
N GLY A 322 15.55 27.31 2.24
CA GLY A 322 16.33 27.60 3.44
C GLY A 322 17.34 26.49 3.78
N GLY A 323 18.42 26.81 4.48
CA GLY A 323 19.40 25.81 4.94
C GLY A 323 20.26 25.19 3.84
N ASN A 324 20.78 25.99 2.92
CA ASN A 324 21.72 25.57 1.87
C ASN A 324 23.00 26.43 1.91
N TYR A 325 23.91 26.24 0.95
CA TYR A 325 25.14 27.03 0.80
C TYR A 325 25.07 27.98 -0.41
N LEU A 326 23.87 28.49 -0.73
CA LEU A 326 23.66 29.40 -1.85
C LEU A 326 24.31 30.76 -1.55
N PHE A 327 24.90 31.38 -2.56
CA PHE A 327 25.58 32.67 -2.42
C PHE A 327 25.33 33.59 -3.62
N GLY A 328 25.66 34.86 -3.45
CA GLY A 328 25.50 35.89 -4.47
C GLY A 328 24.25 36.77 -4.28
N PRO A 329 23.95 37.65 -5.25
CA PRO A 329 22.79 38.53 -5.20
C PRO A 329 21.49 37.76 -5.45
N ILE A 330 20.41 38.16 -4.76
CA ILE A 330 19.05 37.75 -5.09
C ILE A 330 18.63 38.47 -6.38
N SER A 331 18.16 37.71 -7.38
CA SER A 331 17.68 38.27 -8.66
C SER A 331 16.61 39.34 -8.44
N GLY A 332 16.67 40.45 -9.20
CA GLY A 332 15.66 41.50 -9.16
C GLY A 332 14.23 41.03 -9.44
N HIS A 333 14.06 39.90 -10.13
CA HIS A 333 12.75 39.28 -10.36
C HIS A 333 12.16 38.68 -9.08
N LEU A 334 13.00 38.06 -8.24
CA LEU A 334 12.61 37.59 -6.90
C LEU A 334 12.36 38.81 -5.99
N MET A 335 13.11 39.90 -6.17
CA MET A 335 12.91 41.16 -5.44
C MET A 335 11.64 41.91 -5.80
N GLY A 336 11.06 41.67 -6.97
CA GLY A 336 9.80 42.28 -7.41
C GLY A 336 8.53 41.52 -7.00
N MET A 337 8.63 40.38 -6.30
CA MET A 337 7.46 39.57 -5.95
C MET A 337 6.61 40.23 -4.86
N LYS A 338 5.29 40.32 -5.08
CA LYS A 338 4.35 40.87 -4.10
C LYS A 338 4.09 39.86 -2.96
N PRO A 339 3.81 40.33 -1.72
CA PRO A 339 3.35 39.46 -0.63
C PRO A 339 2.14 38.63 -1.06
N GLY A 340 2.12 37.34 -0.72
CA GLY A 340 1.05 36.39 -1.05
C GLY A 340 1.13 35.75 -2.44
N PHE A 341 2.05 36.19 -3.32
CA PHE A 341 2.21 35.60 -4.66
C PHE A 341 2.98 34.27 -4.65
N ALA A 342 3.97 34.15 -3.77
CA ALA A 342 4.74 32.93 -3.54
C ALA A 342 5.21 32.89 -2.08
N ASN A 343 5.34 31.69 -1.53
CA ASN A 343 6.04 31.50 -0.25
C ASN A 343 7.51 31.28 -0.60
N VAL A 344 8.38 32.17 -0.14
CA VAL A 344 9.81 32.11 -0.41
C VAL A 344 10.57 32.07 0.91
N SER A 345 11.34 31.01 1.12
CA SER A 345 12.22 30.83 2.29
C SER A 345 13.65 30.68 1.79
N LEU A 346 14.53 31.61 2.14
CA LEU A 346 15.97 31.60 1.80
C LEU A 346 16.86 31.71 3.06
N VAL A 347 16.25 31.58 4.24
CA VAL A 347 16.95 31.61 5.54
C VAL A 347 18.08 30.57 5.58
N ASP A 348 19.11 30.82 6.40
CA ASP A 348 20.25 29.92 6.54
C ASP A 348 20.98 29.60 5.21
N ASN A 349 21.26 30.64 4.43
CA ASN A 349 22.14 30.63 3.24
C ASN A 349 23.23 31.72 3.36
N CYS A 350 24.17 31.77 2.42
CA CYS A 350 25.29 32.73 2.37
C CYS A 350 25.05 33.88 1.38
N LEU A 351 23.84 34.45 1.35
CA LEU A 351 23.44 35.49 0.37
C LEU A 351 23.98 36.87 0.77
N TYR A 352 24.46 37.66 -0.21
CA TYR A 352 25.22 38.90 0.04
C TYR A 352 24.37 40.09 0.53
N MET A 353 23.05 40.09 0.33
CA MET A 353 22.16 41.18 0.76
C MET A 353 20.73 40.69 0.98
N CYS A 354 20.19 40.91 2.17
CA CYS A 354 18.74 41.08 2.42
C CYS A 354 18.48 42.61 2.43
N PRO A 355 17.85 43.19 1.40
CA PRO A 355 17.39 44.58 1.48
C PRO A 355 16.40 44.77 2.66
N GLU A 356 16.43 45.92 3.33
CA GLU A 356 15.48 46.28 4.41
C GLU A 356 13.99 46.17 4.01
N MET A 357 13.70 46.09 2.71
CA MET A 357 12.34 46.05 2.15
C MET A 357 11.74 44.65 1.97
N PHE A 358 12.45 43.58 2.37
CA PHE A 358 11.93 42.23 2.19
C PHE A 358 11.15 41.72 3.42
N PHE A 359 9.91 41.33 3.21
CA PHE A 359 9.00 40.84 4.25
C PHE A 359 9.40 39.50 4.88
N PHE A 360 10.38 38.78 4.31
CA PHE A 360 10.93 37.53 4.83
C PHE A 360 12.30 37.68 5.48
N CYS A 361 12.85 38.90 5.52
CA CYS A 361 14.08 39.21 6.25
C CYS A 361 13.80 39.88 7.62
N GLN A 362 12.53 39.99 8.02
CA GLN A 362 12.08 40.25 9.40
C GLN A 362 11.69 38.92 10.04
#